data_AF-A0A2N6GFG5-F1
#
_entry.id   AF-A0A2N6GFG5-F1
#
_cell.length_a   1.000
_cell.length_b   1.000
_cell.length_c   1.000
_cell.angle_alpha   90.00
_cell.angle_beta   90.00
_cell.angle_gamma   90.00
#
_symmetry.space_group_name_H-M   'P 1'
#
loop_
_entity.id
_entity.type
_entity.pdbx_description
1 polymer ?
#
loop_
_entity_poly.entity_id
_entity_poly.type
_entity_poly.pdbx_seq_one_letter_code
_entity_poly.pdbx_strand_id
1 'polypeptide(L)' 'MASASTLCRWENRADRATNWRLHEVLIEQFIASLRRPPKRLILDFDATDDAVYGQKEGRLFHGYNDHYCFLPLEDVALV' A
#
# COMPACT_ATOMS: atom_id res chain seq x y z
N MET A 1 -7.83 13.41 24.36
CA MET A 1 -7.42 12.68 23.14
C MET A 1 -5.91 12.76 23.02
N ALA A 2 -5.23 11.63 22.87
CA ALA A 2 -3.78 11.62 22.65
C ALA A 2 -3.47 11.86 21.16
N SER A 3 -2.33 12.49 20.86
CA SER A 3 -1.85 12.63 19.49
C SER A 3 -1.40 11.29 18.92
N ALA A 4 -1.33 11.20 17.58
CA ALA A 4 -0.74 10.06 16.90
C ALA A 4 0.71 9.83 17.37
N SER A 5 1.12 8.55 17.47
CA SER A 5 2.46 8.17 17.90
C SER A 5 3.53 8.77 16.98
N THR A 6 4.76 8.91 17.49
CA THR A 6 5.90 9.40 16.68
C THR A 6 6.11 8.56 15.42
N LEU A 7 5.93 7.24 15.53
CA LEU A 7 6.02 6.31 14.40
C LEU A 7 4.94 6.62 13.36
N CYS A 8 3.67 6.70 13.76
CA CYS A 8 2.56 6.99 12.85
C CYS A 8 2.74 8.34 12.12
N ARG A 9 3.21 9.37 12.83
CA ARG A 9 3.52 10.67 12.22
C ARG A 9 4.69 10.62 11.24
N TRP A 10 5.66 9.74 11.47
CA TRP A 10 6.80 9.57 10.58
C TRP A 10 6.40 8.83 9.31
N GLU A 11 5.63 7.74 9.44
CA GLU A 11 5.08 6.99 8.30
C GLU A 11 4.24 7.89 7.38
N ASN A 12 3.37 8.72 7.97
CA ASN A 12 2.52 9.65 7.21
C ASN A 12 3.27 10.85 6.59
N ARG A 13 4.58 11.00 6.82
CA ARG A 13 5.41 12.02 6.14
C ARG A 13 6.08 11.50 4.88
N ALA A 14 6.05 10.19 4.62
CA ALA A 14 6.63 9.63 3.41
C ALA A 14 5.90 10.16 2.18
N ASP A 15 6.65 10.73 1.25
CA ASP A 15 6.15 11.19 -0.04
C ASP A 15 6.32 10.12 -1.12
N ARG A 16 5.80 10.40 -2.32
CA ARG A 16 5.88 9.48 -3.47
C ARG A 16 7.33 9.08 -3.79
N ALA A 17 8.28 10.01 -3.70
CA ALA A 17 9.69 9.74 -4.00
C ALA A 17 10.33 8.82 -2.94
N THR A 18 9.98 9.01 -1.68
CA THR A 18 10.38 8.15 -0.56
C THR A 18 9.82 6.74 -0.73
N ASN A 19 8.53 6.62 -1.07
CA ASN A 19 7.90 5.33 -1.29
C ASN A 19 8.55 4.57 -2.46
N TRP A 20 8.88 5.26 -3.56
CA TRP A 20 9.58 4.63 -4.68
C TRP A 20 10.94 4.05 -4.28
N ARG A 21 11.76 4.83 -3.57
CA ARG A 21 13.07 4.39 -3.08
C ARG A 21 12.95 3.23 -2.09
N LEU A 22 11.91 3.23 -1.26
CA LEU A 22 11.63 2.12 -0.36
C LEU A 22 11.34 0.83 -1.14
N HIS A 23 10.54 0.90 -2.20
CA HIS A 23 10.28 -0.25 -3.08
C HIS A 23 11.55 -0.77 -3.76
N GLU A 24 12.45 0.11 -4.22
CA GLU A 24 13.75 -0.30 -4.78
C GLU A 24 14.55 -1.13 -3.77
N VAL A 25 14.71 -0.62 -2.54
CA VAL A 25 15.41 -1.34 -1.47
C VAL A 25 14.74 -2.69 -1.19
N LEU A 26 13.42 -2.74 -1.06
CA LEU A 26 12.71 -3.99 -0.78
C LEU A 26 12.91 -5.04 -1.89
N ILE A 27 12.83 -4.63 -3.16
CA ILE A 27 13.04 -5.53 -4.30
C ILE A 27 14.49 -6.01 -4.36
N GLU A 28 15.45 -5.11 -4.18
CA GLU A 28 16.88 -5.47 -4.18
C GLU A 28 17.22 -6.46 -3.06
N GLN A 29 16.75 -6.22 -1.84
CA GLN A 29 16.95 -7.14 -0.72
C GLN A 29 16.27 -8.49 -0.97
N PHE A 30 15.07 -8.49 -1.54
CA PHE A 30 14.38 -9.72 -1.92
C PHE A 30 15.20 -10.53 -2.94
N ILE A 31 15.66 -9.91 -4.03
CA ILE A 31 16.49 -10.59 -5.05
C ILE A 31 17.79 -11.11 -4.43
N ALA A 32 18.45 -10.31 -3.59
CA ALA A 32 19.70 -10.68 -2.93
C ALA A 32 19.53 -11.86 -1.96
N SER A 33 18.35 -12.04 -1.37
CA SER A 33 18.04 -13.18 -0.51
C SER A 33 17.99 -14.53 -1.26
N LEU A 34 17.88 -14.50 -2.60
CA LEU A 34 17.80 -15.69 -3.43
C LEU A 34 19.19 -16.17 -3.84
N ARG A 35 19.44 -17.48 -3.77
CA ARG A 35 20.73 -18.09 -4.17
C ARG A 35 21.11 -17.81 -5.63
N ARG A 36 20.13 -17.57 -6.50
CA ARG A 36 20.31 -17.13 -7.88
C ARG A 36 19.18 -16.14 -8.23
N PRO A 37 19.46 -15.06 -8.98
CA PRO A 37 18.44 -14.09 -9.34
C PRO A 37 17.39 -14.72 -10.27
N PRO A 38 16.10 -14.39 -10.09
CA PRO A 38 15.04 -14.89 -10.95
C PRO A 38 15.07 -14.20 -12.32
N LYS A 39 14.65 -14.92 -13.37
CA LYS A 39 14.53 -14.36 -14.72
C LYS A 39 13.28 -13.49 -14.92
N ARG A 40 12.32 -13.60 -14.00
CA ARG A 40 11.04 -12.89 -14.04
C ARG A 40 10.53 -12.72 -12.61
N LEU A 41 10.03 -11.53 -12.31
CA LEU A 41 9.26 -11.22 -11.11
C LEU A 41 7.85 -10.87 -11.55
N ILE A 42 6.85 -11.44 -10.89
CA ILE A 42 5.44 -11.10 -11.08
C ILE A 42 5.03 -10.42 -9.78
N LEU A 43 4.63 -9.15 -9.89
CA LEU A 43 4.13 -8.37 -8.76
C LEU A 43 2.62 -8.32 -8.89
N ASP A 44 1.95 -8.83 -7.86
CA ASP A 44 0.50 -8.73 -7.73
C ASP A 44 0.18 -7.49 -6.90
N PHE A 45 -0.71 -6.64 -7.41
CA PHE A 45 -1.11 -5.41 -6.75
C PHE A 45 -2.60 -5.52 -6.43
N ASP A 46 -2.88 -5.94 -5.20
CA ASP A 46 -4.24 -5.99 -4.68
C ASP A 46 -4.54 -4.76 -3.85
N ALA A 47 -5.76 -4.25 -3.97
CA ALA A 47 -6.26 -3.25 -3.04
C ALA A 47 -6.33 -3.84 -1.63
N THR A 48 -5.77 -3.12 -0.65
CA THR A 48 -5.96 -3.48 0.76
C THR A 48 -7.39 -3.16 1.15
N ASP A 49 -8.11 -4.15 1.62
CA ASP A 49 -9.46 -4.01 2.17
C ASP A 49 -9.40 -3.33 3.56
N ASP A 50 -9.20 -2.01 3.59
CA ASP A 50 -9.21 -1.23 4.82
C ASP A 50 -10.63 -0.77 5.13
N ALA A 51 -11.31 -1.53 5.99
CA ALA A 51 -12.71 -1.32 6.36
C ALA A 51 -12.96 0.11 6.90
N VAL A 52 -13.97 0.77 6.33
CA VAL A 52 -14.37 2.10 6.76
C VAL A 52 -15.41 2.00 7.88
N TYR A 53 -15.06 2.55 9.05
CA TYR A 53 -16.02 2.84 10.10
C TYR A 53 -16.71 4.19 9.84
N GLY A 54 -18.03 4.18 9.62
CA GLY A 54 -18.84 5.38 9.43
C GLY A 54 -18.78 5.96 8.01
N GLN A 55 -18.97 7.27 7.88
CA GLN A 55 -19.11 7.98 6.61
C GLN A 55 -17.82 8.75 6.26
N LYS A 56 -16.67 8.06 6.20
CA LYS A 56 -15.40 8.72 5.81
C LYS A 56 -15.38 9.03 4.31
N GLU A 57 -14.79 10.16 3.95
CA GLU A 57 -14.57 10.59 2.56
C GLU A 57 -13.62 9.62 1.84
N GLY A 58 -13.92 9.25 0.60
CA GLY A 58 -13.12 8.29 -0.18
C GLY A 58 -13.48 6.81 0.05
N ARG A 59 -14.60 6.51 0.73
CA ARG A 59 -15.10 5.13 0.88
C ARG A 59 -15.71 4.63 -0.44
N LEU A 60 -15.34 3.42 -0.86
CA LEU A 60 -15.91 2.71 -2.00
C LEU A 60 -16.57 1.42 -1.50
N PHE A 61 -17.63 0.96 -2.17
CA PHE A 61 -18.29 -0.31 -1.81
C PHE A 61 -17.61 -1.47 -2.54
N HIS A 62 -17.07 -2.43 -1.80
CA HIS A 62 -16.42 -3.60 -2.37
C HIS A 62 -17.39 -4.80 -2.37
N GLY A 63 -17.88 -5.16 -3.56
CA GLY A 63 -18.92 -6.17 -3.72
C GLY A 63 -18.52 -7.60 -3.34
N TYR A 64 -17.23 -7.93 -3.38
CA TYR A 64 -16.74 -9.25 -2.94
C TYR A 64 -16.74 -9.40 -1.41
N ASN A 65 -16.46 -8.31 -0.67
CA ASN A 65 -16.42 -8.33 0.80
C ASN A 65 -17.67 -7.75 1.48
N ASP A 66 -18.68 -7.35 0.71
CA ASP A 66 -19.98 -6.81 1.16
C ASP A 66 -19.89 -5.67 2.20
N HIS A 67 -18.87 -4.82 2.08
CA HIS A 67 -18.73 -3.65 2.95
C HIS A 67 -17.98 -2.49 2.27
N TYR A 68 -17.90 -1.37 2.98
CA TYR A 68 -17.20 -0.17 2.51
C TYR A 68 -15.76 -0.17 3.00
N CYS A 69 -14.82 0.05 2.08
CA CYS A 69 -13.39 0.08 2.35
C CYS A 69 -12.73 1.24 1.59
N PHE A 70 -11.51 1.59 1.98
CA PHE A 70 -10.65 2.41 1.15
C PHE A 70 -10.00 1.53 0.07
N LEU A 71 -10.13 1.90 -1.20
CA LEU A 71 -9.55 1.16 -2.33
C LEU A 71 -8.53 2.04 -3.08
N PRO A 72 -7.41 2.40 -2.43
CA PRO A 72 -6.47 3.38 -2.96
C PRO A 72 -5.76 2.96 -4.25
N LEU A 73 -5.85 1.68 -4.64
CA LEU A 73 -5.29 1.16 -5.89
C LEU A 73 -6.32 1.05 -7.03
N GLU A 74 -7.61 1.05 -6.73
CA GLU A 74 -8.68 1.00 -7.75
C GLU A 74 -9.00 2.37 -8.34
N ASP A 75 -8.72 3.44 -7.58
CA ASP A 75 -8.83 4.83 -8.07
C ASP A 75 -7.60 5.29 -8.87
N VAL A 76 -6.53 4.48 -8.90
CA VAL A 76 -5.35 4.76 -9.74
C VAL A 76 -5.66 4.23 -11.13
N ALA A 77 -6.22 5.08 -11.99
CA ALA A 77 -6.14 4.87 -13.42
C ALA A 77 -4.67 4.63 -13.77
N LEU A 78 -4.35 3.44 -14.25
CA LEU A 78 -3.04 3.09 -14.80
C LEU A 78 -2.60 4.21 -15.76
N VAL A 79 -1.62 5.00 -15.33
CA VAL A 79 -0.78 5.82 -16.20
C VAL A 79 0.50 5.05 -16.46
#